data_AF-A0A383F508-F1
#
_entry.id   AF-A0A383F508-F1
#
_cell.length_a   1.000
_cell.length_b   1.000
_cell.length_c   1.000
_cell.angle_alpha   90.00
_cell.angle_beta   90.00
_cell.angle_gamma   90.00
#
_symmetry.space_group_name_H-M   'P 1'
#
loop_
_entity.id
_entity.type
_entity.pdbx_description
1 polymer ?
#
loop_
_entity_poly.entity_id
_entity_poly.type
_entity_poly.pdbx_seq_one_letter_code
_entity_poly.pdbx_strand_id
1 'polypeptide(L)'
;LLTQFMSPFSNDRGDKYGGDRLGRLTFVREMISGIRARCGPDFLMGLKMPCDEGVANGITPEEAEEIVKIFFAEGGLDYFAFSQGNFSPSLENHLPDMHFANRPYQHLHARMKNLCGDIPVMTLGRIESPAAAEQLLVERCGDLVGFSRALVSDAAWANKARDGRESEIRPCIYCNYCWGEIHAGRGMTCIHNPELAKADESNWQPPLAPVARRVAVIGTGVAGLEAA
;
A
#
# COMPACT_ATOMS: atom_id res chain seq x y z
N LEU A 1 -13.30 5.44 -7.45
CA LEU A 1 -14.25 6.56 -7.21
C LEU A 1 -13.57 7.87 -6.86
N LEU A 2 -12.88 8.02 -5.72
CA LEU A 2 -12.37 9.33 -5.30
C LEU A 2 -11.40 9.94 -6.30
N THR A 3 -10.40 9.16 -6.73
CA THR A 3 -9.49 9.54 -7.82
C THR A 3 -10.23 9.90 -9.10
N GLN A 4 -11.36 9.25 -9.40
CA GLN A 4 -12.12 9.56 -10.61
C GLN A 4 -12.78 10.94 -10.56
N PHE A 5 -13.15 11.43 -9.37
CA PHE A 5 -13.61 12.81 -9.22
C PHE A 5 -12.44 13.80 -9.26
N MET A 6 -11.33 13.50 -8.57
CA MET A 6 -10.20 14.42 -8.50
C MET A 6 -9.44 14.57 -9.83
N SER A 7 -9.41 13.51 -10.64
CA SER A 7 -8.58 13.43 -11.84
C SER A 7 -9.23 14.09 -13.06
N PRO A 8 -8.52 15.00 -13.77
CA PRO A 8 -9.00 15.54 -15.04
C PRO A 8 -9.09 14.47 -16.16
N PHE A 9 -8.45 13.30 -16.00
CA PHE A 9 -8.50 12.22 -16.98
C PHE A 9 -9.89 11.57 -17.04
N SER A 10 -10.58 11.51 -15.90
CA SER A 10 -11.84 10.78 -15.76
C SER A 10 -13.03 11.64 -15.35
N ASN A 11 -12.80 12.89 -14.93
CA ASN A 11 -13.85 13.84 -14.61
C ASN A 11 -13.99 14.90 -15.70
N ASP A 12 -14.95 14.68 -16.61
CA ASP A 12 -15.34 15.60 -17.69
C ASP A 12 -16.62 16.39 -17.36
N ARG A 13 -17.04 16.40 -16.08
CA ARG A 13 -18.31 17.02 -15.67
C ARG A 13 -18.23 18.55 -15.79
N GLY A 14 -19.37 19.15 -16.16
CA GLY A 14 -19.57 20.61 -16.18
C GLY A 14 -20.38 21.16 -15.01
N ASP A 15 -20.64 20.35 -13.97
CA ASP A 15 -21.38 20.77 -12.78
C ASP A 15 -20.45 21.09 -11.60
N LYS A 16 -21.01 21.30 -10.40
CA LYS A 16 -20.23 21.67 -9.20
C LYS A 16 -19.17 20.63 -8.78
N TYR A 17 -19.20 19.42 -9.34
CA TYR A 17 -18.27 18.35 -9.02
C TYR A 17 -17.19 18.14 -10.10
N GLY A 18 -17.10 19.01 -11.10
CA GLY A 18 -16.09 18.95 -12.16
C GLY A 18 -15.65 20.33 -12.63
N GLY A 19 -15.15 20.39 -13.87
CA GLY A 19 -14.55 21.60 -14.42
C GLY A 19 -13.16 21.84 -13.82
N ASP A 20 -13.02 22.89 -13.02
CA ASP A 20 -11.73 23.25 -12.42
C ASP A 20 -11.32 22.31 -11.27
N ARG A 21 -10.12 22.53 -10.74
CA ARG A 21 -9.58 21.71 -9.65
C ARG A 21 -10.50 21.71 -8.42
N LEU A 22 -11.02 22.88 -8.02
CA LEU A 22 -11.84 22.97 -6.82
C LEU A 22 -13.18 22.23 -7.01
N GLY A 23 -13.79 22.33 -8.20
CA GLY A 23 -14.96 21.55 -8.57
C GLY A 23 -14.69 20.04 -8.48
N ARG A 24 -13.60 19.57 -9.10
CA ARG A 24 -13.18 18.15 -9.03
C ARG A 24 -12.92 17.65 -7.60
N LEU A 25 -12.40 18.51 -6.72
CA LEU A 25 -12.16 18.17 -5.31
C LEU A 25 -13.42 18.25 -4.44
N THR A 26 -14.50 18.89 -4.90
CA THR A 26 -15.71 19.16 -4.10
C THR A 26 -16.29 17.88 -3.49
N PHE A 27 -16.33 16.79 -4.25
CA PHE A 27 -16.83 15.50 -3.74
C PHE A 27 -16.03 15.00 -2.53
N VAL A 28 -14.70 15.03 -2.61
CA VAL A 28 -13.82 14.56 -1.53
C VAL A 28 -13.86 15.50 -0.32
N ARG A 29 -13.93 16.81 -0.56
CA ARG A 29 -14.07 17.83 0.49
C ARG A 29 -15.39 17.69 1.27
N GLU A 30 -16.51 17.52 0.56
CA GLU A 30 -17.82 17.27 1.17
C GLU A 30 -17.82 15.99 2.02
N MET A 31 -17.15 14.92 1.55
CA MET A 31 -17.00 13.68 2.33
C MET A 31 -16.16 13.86 3.60
N ILE A 32 -15.00 14.52 3.51
CA ILE A 32 -14.13 14.80 4.67
C ILE A 32 -14.94 15.56 5.74
N SER A 33 -15.64 16.62 5.33
CA SER A 33 -16.51 17.39 6.22
C SER A 33 -17.65 16.54 6.81
N GLY A 34 -18.32 15.72 5.98
CA GLY A 34 -19.40 14.84 6.43
C GLY A 34 -18.96 13.78 7.43
N ILE A 35 -17.81 13.13 7.21
CA ILE A 35 -17.23 12.16 8.14
C ILE A 35 -16.85 12.85 9.46
N ARG A 36 -16.22 14.03 9.39
CA ARG A 36 -15.88 14.82 10.59
C ARG A 36 -17.10 15.23 11.39
N ALA A 37 -18.13 15.72 10.74
CA ALA A 37 -19.39 16.08 11.39
C ALA A 37 -20.06 14.88 12.07
N ARG A 38 -19.94 13.68 11.49
CA ARG A 38 -20.61 12.47 11.98
C ARG A 38 -19.83 11.73 13.09
N CYS A 39 -18.51 11.70 12.98
CA CYS A 39 -17.63 10.89 13.83
C CYS A 39 -16.86 11.71 14.86
N GLY A 40 -16.77 13.03 14.68
CA GLY A 40 -16.01 13.91 15.56
C GLY A 40 -14.50 13.94 15.28
N PRO A 41 -13.75 14.71 16.09
CA PRO A 41 -12.31 14.89 15.91
C PRO A 41 -11.46 13.67 16.31
N ASP A 42 -11.96 12.81 17.21
CA ASP A 42 -11.18 11.68 17.73
C ASP A 42 -11.11 10.48 16.78
N PHE A 43 -11.95 10.45 15.74
CA PHE A 43 -11.95 9.39 14.73
C PHE A 43 -10.82 9.60 13.73
N LEU A 44 -9.81 8.73 13.70
CA LEU A 44 -8.70 8.89 12.75
C LEU A 44 -9.17 8.76 11.30
N MET A 45 -8.87 9.74 10.46
CA MET A 45 -9.19 9.76 9.04
C MET A 45 -7.97 10.19 8.24
N GLY A 46 -7.54 9.33 7.31
CA GLY A 46 -6.51 9.67 6.35
C GLY A 46 -7.01 9.66 4.92
N LEU A 47 -6.30 10.38 4.06
CA LEU A 47 -6.56 10.38 2.62
C LEU A 47 -5.43 9.65 1.90
N LYS A 48 -5.79 8.55 1.21
CA LYS A 48 -4.90 7.91 0.23
C LYS A 48 -5.23 8.42 -1.17
N MET A 49 -4.28 9.10 -1.81
CA MET A 49 -4.46 9.69 -3.14
C MET A 49 -3.25 9.43 -4.04
N PRO A 50 -3.40 9.47 -5.38
CA PRO A 50 -2.25 9.31 -6.26
C PRO A 50 -1.29 10.51 -6.13
N CYS A 51 0.01 10.26 -6.03
CA CYS A 51 1.04 11.27 -6.27
C CYS A 51 1.46 11.32 -7.75
N ASP A 52 1.20 10.27 -8.51
CA ASP A 52 1.30 10.25 -9.97
C ASP A 52 0.36 9.18 -10.51
N GLU A 53 -0.59 9.59 -11.34
CA GLU A 53 -1.54 8.70 -11.98
C GLU A 53 -0.91 7.97 -13.18
N GLY A 54 0.15 8.51 -13.79
CA GLY A 54 0.84 7.88 -14.91
C GLY A 54 0.00 7.77 -16.18
N VAL A 55 -0.98 8.65 -16.38
CA VAL A 55 -1.85 8.69 -17.56
C VAL A 55 -1.91 10.10 -18.14
N ALA A 56 -2.08 10.20 -19.46
CA ALA A 56 -2.24 11.50 -20.11
C ALA A 56 -3.46 12.23 -19.56
N ASN A 57 -3.31 13.52 -19.25
CA ASN A 57 -4.33 14.36 -18.62
C ASN A 57 -4.81 13.83 -17.23
N GLY A 58 -4.02 12.99 -16.55
CA GLY A 58 -4.30 12.55 -15.20
C GLY A 58 -3.78 13.49 -14.12
N ILE A 59 -3.78 13.02 -12.87
CA ILE A 59 -3.11 13.69 -11.75
C ILE A 59 -1.60 13.46 -11.91
N THR A 60 -0.88 14.50 -12.33
CA THR A 60 0.58 14.53 -12.33
C THR A 60 1.11 14.80 -10.91
N PRO A 61 2.41 14.62 -10.65
CA PRO A 61 3.02 15.08 -9.40
C PRO A 61 2.72 16.53 -9.07
N GLU A 62 2.76 17.45 -10.04
CA GLU A 62 2.48 18.87 -9.84
C GLU A 62 1.02 19.12 -9.45
N GLU A 63 0.08 18.43 -10.11
CA GLU A 63 -1.34 18.50 -9.74
C GLU A 63 -1.57 17.91 -8.34
N ALA A 64 -0.89 16.80 -8.01
CA ALA A 64 -0.98 16.19 -6.69
C ALA A 64 -0.48 17.14 -5.59
N GLU A 65 0.60 17.89 -5.81
CA GLU A 65 1.09 18.90 -4.87
C GLU A 65 0.04 19.98 -4.58
N GLU A 66 -0.63 20.49 -5.62
CA GLU A 66 -1.68 21.50 -5.47
C GLU A 66 -2.88 20.94 -4.70
N ILE A 67 -3.27 19.69 -4.98
CA ILE A 67 -4.34 19.00 -4.26
C ILE A 67 -3.97 18.80 -2.78
N VAL A 68 -2.73 18.37 -2.49
CA VAL A 68 -2.23 18.20 -1.11
C VAL A 68 -2.26 19.52 -0.35
N LYS A 69 -1.79 20.62 -0.96
CA LYS A 69 -1.84 21.95 -0.33
C LYS A 69 -3.27 22.37 0.03
N ILE A 70 -4.24 22.10 -0.84
CA ILE A 70 -5.65 22.40 -0.59
C ILE A 70 -6.16 21.60 0.61
N PHE A 71 -5.98 20.27 0.62
CA PHE A 71 -6.46 19.44 1.72
C PHE A 71 -5.73 19.71 3.04
N PHE A 72 -4.44 20.02 3.00
CA PHE A 72 -3.69 20.46 4.16
C PHE A 72 -4.26 21.75 4.75
N ALA A 73 -4.52 22.76 3.91
CA ALA A 73 -5.04 24.05 4.34
C ALA A 73 -6.48 23.97 4.90
N GLU A 74 -7.31 23.10 4.33
CA GLU A 74 -8.69 22.90 4.79
C GLU A 74 -8.78 22.05 6.07
N GLY A 75 -7.77 21.22 6.31
CA GLY A 75 -7.68 20.37 7.49
C GLY A 75 -8.69 19.22 7.48
N GLY A 76 -8.86 18.61 8.65
CA GLY A 76 -9.76 17.47 8.83
C GLY A 76 -9.15 16.12 8.45
N LEU A 77 -7.88 16.02 8.07
CA LEU A 77 -7.17 14.76 7.84
C LEU A 77 -6.09 14.58 8.92
N ASP A 78 -5.93 13.36 9.43
CA ASP A 78 -4.94 13.01 10.46
C ASP A 78 -3.70 12.35 9.88
N TYR A 79 -3.76 11.87 8.64
CA TYR A 79 -2.59 11.38 7.90
C TYR A 79 -2.82 11.37 6.39
N PHE A 80 -1.75 11.40 5.61
CA PHE A 80 -1.78 11.14 4.17
C PHE A 80 -1.13 9.81 3.84
N ALA A 81 -1.58 9.19 2.76
CA ALA A 81 -0.85 8.12 2.09
C ALA A 81 -0.85 8.40 0.59
N PHE A 82 0.22 8.02 -0.09
CA PHE A 82 0.34 8.24 -1.53
C PHE A 82 0.42 6.92 -2.28
N SER A 83 -0.15 6.91 -3.48
CA SER A 83 -0.07 5.79 -4.41
C SER A 83 0.32 6.26 -5.80
N GLN A 84 0.60 5.30 -6.67
CA GLN A 84 0.96 5.54 -8.05
C GLN A 84 0.06 4.74 -8.98
N GLY A 85 0.03 5.18 -10.22
CA GLY A 85 -0.71 4.53 -11.29
C GLY A 85 -2.21 4.77 -11.21
N ASN A 86 -2.85 4.38 -12.31
CA ASN A 86 -4.28 4.30 -12.47
C ASN A 86 -4.65 2.82 -12.62
N PHE A 87 -5.86 2.46 -12.19
CA PHE A 87 -6.32 1.08 -12.22
C PHE A 87 -6.44 0.47 -13.63
N SER A 88 -6.42 1.27 -14.70
CA SER A 88 -6.47 0.75 -16.08
C SER A 88 -5.23 1.08 -16.93
N PRO A 89 -4.91 2.35 -17.27
CA PRO A 89 -3.90 2.63 -18.30
C PRO A 89 -2.44 2.54 -17.80
N SER A 90 -2.23 2.41 -16.49
CA SER A 90 -0.90 2.39 -15.86
C SER A 90 -0.90 1.52 -14.60
N LEU A 91 -1.66 0.42 -14.63
CA LEU A 91 -1.89 -0.47 -13.48
C LEU A 91 -0.59 -1.07 -12.94
N GLU A 92 0.39 -1.30 -13.79
CA GLU A 92 1.73 -1.77 -13.43
C GLU A 92 2.41 -0.85 -12.41
N ASN A 93 2.17 0.46 -12.46
CA ASN A 93 2.70 1.40 -11.49
C ASN A 93 2.04 1.29 -10.12
N HIS A 94 0.80 0.79 -10.06
CA HIS A 94 0.11 0.54 -8.80
C HIS A 94 0.73 -0.63 -8.02
N LEU A 95 1.30 -1.60 -8.75
CA LEU A 95 1.78 -2.86 -8.21
C LEU A 95 3.16 -3.20 -8.78
N PRO A 96 4.19 -2.39 -8.46
CA PRO A 96 5.54 -2.63 -8.95
C PRO A 96 5.98 -4.05 -8.58
N ASP A 97 6.20 -4.86 -9.60
CA ASP A 97 6.70 -6.23 -9.50
C ASP A 97 8.23 -6.23 -9.56
N MET A 98 8.84 -7.41 -9.80
CA MET A 98 10.29 -7.58 -9.88
C MET A 98 11.00 -6.78 -10.99
N HIS A 99 10.28 -6.26 -11.99
CA HIS A 99 10.86 -5.47 -13.08
C HIS A 99 11.17 -4.02 -12.68
N PHE A 100 10.61 -3.54 -11.57
CA PHE A 100 10.90 -2.21 -11.02
C PHE A 100 12.19 -2.20 -10.20
N ALA A 101 12.66 -1.02 -9.80
CA ALA A 101 13.59 -0.91 -8.69
C ALA A 101 12.87 -1.24 -7.37
N ASN A 102 13.61 -1.61 -6.32
CA ASN A 102 13.06 -1.55 -4.97
C ASN A 102 12.73 -0.09 -4.64
N ARG A 103 11.65 0.13 -3.88
CA ARG A 103 11.25 1.47 -3.44
C ARG A 103 11.25 2.51 -4.59
N PRO A 104 10.48 2.30 -5.68
CA PRO A 104 10.57 3.14 -6.88
C PRO A 104 9.95 4.53 -6.76
N TYR A 105 9.13 4.80 -5.73
CA TYR A 105 8.27 5.99 -5.66
C TYR A 105 8.51 6.89 -4.44
N GLN A 106 9.52 6.55 -3.65
CA GLN A 106 9.80 7.16 -2.35
C GLN A 106 10.18 8.64 -2.49
N HIS A 107 10.80 9.02 -3.60
CA HIS A 107 11.06 10.41 -3.95
C HIS A 107 9.77 11.23 -4.14
N LEU A 108 8.72 10.64 -4.73
CA LEU A 108 7.40 11.30 -4.85
C LEU A 108 6.72 11.43 -3.49
N HIS A 109 6.83 10.40 -2.64
CA HIS A 109 6.28 10.47 -1.28
C HIS A 109 6.99 11.55 -0.45
N ALA A 110 8.31 11.64 -0.53
CA ALA A 110 9.10 12.70 0.10
C ALA A 110 8.68 14.09 -0.41
N ARG A 111 8.49 14.23 -1.73
CA ARG A 111 7.99 15.46 -2.38
C ARG A 111 6.66 15.89 -1.77
N MET A 112 5.67 15.00 -1.66
CA MET A 112 4.37 15.32 -1.06
C MET A 112 4.46 15.59 0.45
N LYS A 113 5.29 14.84 1.18
CA LYS A 113 5.47 15.02 2.62
C LYS A 113 5.94 16.42 3.00
N ASN A 114 6.79 17.04 2.17
CA ASN A 114 7.22 18.43 2.39
C ASN A 114 6.08 19.45 2.38
N LEU A 115 4.89 19.08 1.90
CA LEU A 115 3.70 19.93 1.85
C LEU A 115 2.71 19.66 3.01
N CYS A 116 2.93 18.62 3.80
CA CYS A 116 1.95 18.13 4.78
C CYS A 116 2.16 18.69 6.20
N GLY A 117 3.18 19.54 6.42
CA GLY A 117 3.49 20.08 7.74
C GLY A 117 3.72 18.96 8.77
N ASP A 118 2.97 19.02 9.88
CA ASP A 118 3.01 18.02 10.95
C ASP A 118 2.05 16.83 10.74
N ILE A 119 1.28 16.82 9.64
CA ILE A 119 0.38 15.70 9.32
C ILE A 119 1.24 14.51 8.85
N PRO A 120 1.22 13.36 9.56
CA PRO A 120 2.01 12.19 9.20
C PRO A 120 1.74 11.69 7.77
N VAL A 121 2.80 11.29 7.07
CA VAL A 121 2.70 10.68 5.74
C VAL A 121 3.12 9.22 5.77
N MET A 122 2.25 8.32 5.30
CA MET A 122 2.57 6.91 5.10
C MET A 122 3.24 6.68 3.75
N THR A 123 4.50 6.23 3.77
CA THR A 123 5.23 5.78 2.59
C THR A 123 5.02 4.29 2.37
N LEU A 124 4.92 3.87 1.11
CA LEU A 124 4.64 2.49 0.71
C LEU A 124 5.24 2.19 -0.65
N GLY A 125 5.24 0.91 -1.04
CA GLY A 125 5.67 0.48 -2.38
C GLY A 125 7.02 -0.24 -2.37
N ARG A 126 6.94 -1.57 -2.54
CA ARG A 126 8.08 -2.49 -2.70
C ARG A 126 9.22 -2.26 -1.68
N ILE A 127 8.87 -2.26 -0.40
CA ILE A 127 9.80 -2.12 0.73
C ILE A 127 10.18 -3.52 1.21
N GLU A 128 11.44 -3.88 1.01
CA GLU A 128 11.93 -5.26 1.02
C GLU A 128 12.36 -5.80 2.38
N SER A 129 12.68 -4.93 3.34
CA SER A 129 13.23 -5.34 4.63
C SER A 129 12.95 -4.33 5.74
N PRO A 130 13.09 -4.73 7.02
CA PRO A 130 13.03 -3.81 8.15
C PRO A 130 14.06 -2.68 8.06
N ALA A 131 15.31 -3.00 7.70
CA ALA A 131 16.35 -2.00 7.48
C ALA A 131 15.99 -0.99 6.38
N ALA A 132 15.39 -1.45 5.27
CA ALA A 132 14.92 -0.57 4.21
C ALA A 132 13.75 0.32 4.68
N ALA A 133 12.84 -0.22 5.50
CA ALA A 133 11.74 0.52 6.09
C ALA A 133 12.25 1.65 7.01
N GLU A 134 13.20 1.34 7.90
CA GLU A 134 13.85 2.30 8.78
C GLU A 134 14.57 3.40 7.99
N GLN A 135 15.31 3.01 6.93
CA GLN A 135 16.00 3.96 6.06
C GLN A 135 15.02 5.00 5.47
N LEU A 136 13.82 4.60 5.07
CA LEU A 136 12.82 5.53 4.53
C LEU A 136 12.29 6.54 5.55
N LEU A 137 12.27 6.18 6.83
CA LEU A 137 11.92 7.10 7.90
C LEU A 137 13.05 8.11 8.14
N VAL A 138 14.30 7.63 8.19
CA VAL A 138 15.50 8.46 8.31
C VAL A 138 15.63 9.45 7.16
N GLU A 139 15.37 9.00 5.93
CA GLU A 139 15.39 9.82 4.70
C GLU A 139 14.16 10.73 4.56
N ARG A 140 13.24 10.70 5.52
CA ARG A 140 12.00 11.48 5.53
C ARG A 140 11.15 11.26 4.27
N CYS A 141 11.12 10.05 3.73
CA CYS A 141 10.17 9.67 2.67
C CYS A 141 8.74 9.46 3.20
N GLY A 142 8.60 9.26 4.52
CA GLY A 142 7.35 9.11 5.25
C GLY A 142 7.60 9.21 6.76
N ASP A 143 6.54 9.26 7.55
CA ASP A 143 6.52 9.13 9.02
C ASP A 143 6.03 7.73 9.44
N LEU A 144 5.33 7.06 8.54
CA LEU A 144 4.82 5.69 8.71
C LEU A 144 5.21 4.86 7.50
N VAL A 145 5.41 3.56 7.70
CA VAL A 145 5.67 2.61 6.62
C VAL A 145 4.45 1.71 6.42
N GLY A 146 3.86 1.78 5.23
CA GLY A 146 2.72 0.98 4.82
C GLY A 146 3.15 -0.29 4.10
N PHE A 147 2.69 -1.44 4.60
CA PHE A 147 2.88 -2.74 3.97
C PHE A 147 1.56 -3.33 3.49
N SER A 148 1.62 -4.05 2.37
CA SER A 148 0.50 -4.84 1.86
C SER A 148 1.00 -6.24 1.50
N ARG A 149 1.61 -6.43 0.33
CA ARG A 149 2.10 -7.74 -0.12
C ARG A 149 3.11 -8.41 0.84
N ALA A 150 3.90 -7.63 1.58
CA ALA A 150 4.78 -8.16 2.63
C ALA A 150 4.01 -8.81 3.80
N LEU A 151 2.86 -8.24 4.18
CA LEU A 151 1.99 -8.82 5.21
C LEU A 151 1.19 -10.02 4.68
N VAL A 152 0.95 -10.07 3.37
CA VAL A 152 0.35 -11.25 2.71
C VAL A 152 1.32 -12.44 2.70
N SER A 153 2.63 -12.21 2.51
CA SER A 153 3.62 -13.27 2.62
C SER A 153 3.93 -13.64 4.07
N ASP A 154 3.86 -12.69 5.00
CA ASP A 154 4.15 -12.90 6.41
C ASP A 154 3.32 -11.98 7.31
N ALA A 155 2.24 -12.51 7.89
CA ALA A 155 1.40 -11.74 8.82
C ALA A 155 2.14 -11.34 10.11
N ALA A 156 3.24 -12.02 10.47
CA ALA A 156 4.07 -11.69 11.63
C ALA A 156 5.26 -10.79 11.31
N TRP A 157 5.37 -10.27 10.09
CA TRP A 157 6.50 -9.45 9.63
C TRP A 157 6.92 -8.37 10.64
N ALA A 158 5.97 -7.57 11.13
CA ALA A 158 6.26 -6.47 12.05
C ALA A 158 6.72 -6.95 13.44
N ASN A 159 6.15 -8.05 13.94
CA ASN A 159 6.58 -8.64 15.21
C ASN A 159 7.99 -9.23 15.08
N LYS A 160 8.28 -9.95 13.99
CA LYS A 160 9.61 -10.51 13.71
C LYS A 160 10.66 -9.42 13.58
N ALA A 161 10.35 -8.34 12.87
CA ALA A 161 11.22 -7.17 12.75
C ALA A 161 11.53 -6.54 14.11
N ARG A 162 10.49 -6.28 14.92
CA ARG A 162 10.64 -5.75 16.29
C ARG A 162 11.50 -6.64 17.18
N ASP A 163 11.33 -7.96 17.07
CA ASP A 163 12.02 -8.94 17.92
C ASP A 163 13.43 -9.30 17.38
N GLY A 164 13.91 -8.65 16.31
CA GLY A 164 15.23 -8.94 15.70
C GLY A 164 15.29 -10.28 14.95
N ARG A 165 14.14 -10.89 14.64
CA ARG A 165 14.01 -12.18 13.94
C ARG A 165 13.89 -12.00 12.43
N GLU A 166 14.70 -11.11 11.85
CA GLU A 166 14.60 -10.77 10.43
C GLU A 166 14.83 -11.98 9.51
N SER A 167 15.70 -12.92 9.91
CA SER A 167 15.95 -14.15 9.16
C SER A 167 14.75 -15.10 9.10
N GLU A 168 13.76 -14.93 9.98
CA GLU A 168 12.51 -15.70 9.99
C GLU A 168 11.39 -15.03 9.19
N ILE A 169 11.64 -13.82 8.66
CA ILE A 169 10.65 -13.12 7.84
C ILE A 169 10.51 -13.85 6.51
N ARG A 170 9.29 -14.24 6.17
CA ARG A 170 8.97 -14.81 4.86
C ARG A 170 8.90 -13.69 3.81
N PRO A 171 9.85 -13.60 2.89
CA PRO A 171 9.94 -12.44 2.00
C PRO A 171 8.82 -12.45 0.96
N CYS A 172 8.29 -11.28 0.63
CA CYS A 172 7.49 -11.10 -0.58
C CYS A 172 8.42 -10.93 -1.78
N ILE A 173 8.24 -11.74 -2.82
CA ILE A 173 9.02 -11.60 -4.07
C ILE A 173 8.32 -10.76 -5.14
N TYR A 174 7.21 -10.10 -4.78
CA TYR A 174 6.49 -9.17 -5.65
C TYR A 174 6.00 -9.79 -6.97
N CYS A 175 5.74 -11.10 -7.00
CA CYS A 175 5.27 -11.82 -8.18
C CYS A 175 3.83 -11.50 -8.61
N ASN A 176 3.10 -10.71 -7.81
CA ASN A 176 1.70 -10.32 -8.04
C ASN A 176 0.69 -11.48 -8.20
N TYR A 177 1.05 -12.72 -7.84
CA TYR A 177 0.11 -13.85 -7.87
C TYR A 177 -1.14 -13.59 -7.02
N CYS A 178 -0.95 -13.05 -5.81
CA CYS A 178 -2.04 -12.61 -4.92
C CYS A 178 -3.00 -11.63 -5.59
N TRP A 179 -2.47 -10.71 -6.40
CA TRP A 179 -3.28 -9.76 -7.16
C TRP A 179 -4.00 -10.41 -8.34
N GLY A 180 -3.32 -11.33 -9.03
CA GLY A 180 -3.91 -12.11 -10.11
C GLY A 180 -5.13 -12.92 -9.66
N GLU A 181 -5.08 -13.51 -8.46
CA GLU A 181 -6.25 -14.20 -7.87
C GLU A 181 -7.43 -13.25 -7.65
N ILE A 182 -7.19 -12.08 -7.06
CA ILE A 182 -8.22 -11.07 -6.82
C ILE A 182 -8.84 -10.62 -8.16
N HIS A 183 -8.01 -10.33 -9.16
CA HIS A 183 -8.48 -9.91 -10.48
C HIS A 183 -9.32 -10.99 -11.17
N ALA A 184 -9.03 -12.26 -10.91
CA ALA A 184 -9.82 -13.38 -11.40
C ALA A 184 -11.07 -13.67 -10.55
N GLY A 185 -11.38 -12.84 -9.55
CA GLY A 185 -12.53 -13.00 -8.66
C GLY A 185 -12.41 -14.18 -7.68
N ARG A 186 -11.18 -14.66 -7.43
CA ARG A 186 -10.90 -15.76 -6.50
C ARG A 186 -10.41 -15.24 -5.15
N GLY A 187 -10.42 -16.11 -4.14
CA GLY A 187 -9.79 -15.84 -2.87
C GLY A 187 -8.29 -15.60 -3.04
N MET A 188 -7.76 -14.58 -2.37
CA MET A 188 -6.33 -14.28 -2.42
C MET A 188 -5.50 -15.49 -1.96
N THR A 189 -4.45 -15.81 -2.71
CA THR A 189 -3.43 -16.80 -2.30
C THR A 189 -2.03 -16.20 -2.41
N CYS A 190 -1.07 -16.80 -1.74
CA CYS A 190 0.33 -16.41 -1.82
C CYS A 190 1.20 -17.64 -2.09
N ILE A 191 2.12 -17.53 -3.04
CA ILE A 191 3.04 -18.62 -3.38
C ILE A 191 4.04 -18.97 -2.26
N HIS A 192 4.21 -18.06 -1.30
CA HIS A 192 5.10 -18.24 -0.15
C HIS A 192 4.29 -18.56 1.11
N ASN A 193 3.03 -18.14 1.20
CA ASN A 193 2.23 -18.30 2.41
C ASN A 193 1.04 -19.24 2.16
N PRO A 194 1.21 -20.56 2.36
CA PRO A 194 0.11 -21.53 2.23
C PRO A 194 -0.95 -21.39 3.33
N GLU A 195 -0.63 -20.64 4.39
CA GLU A 195 -1.50 -20.41 5.55
C GLU A 195 -2.26 -19.07 5.47
N LEU A 196 -2.17 -18.35 4.34
CA LEU A 196 -2.84 -17.08 4.13
C LEU A 196 -4.35 -17.17 4.46
N ALA A 197 -4.83 -16.21 5.25
CA ALA A 197 -6.21 -16.07 5.69
C ALA A 197 -6.73 -17.21 6.60
N LYS A 198 -5.84 -18.02 7.20
CA LYS A 198 -6.19 -18.96 8.28
C LYS A 198 -6.06 -18.27 9.65
N ALA A 199 -6.77 -18.79 10.65
CA ALA A 199 -6.88 -18.14 11.97
C ALA A 199 -5.54 -17.98 12.70
N ASP A 200 -4.58 -18.87 12.44
CA ASP A 200 -3.26 -18.95 13.06
C ASP A 200 -2.12 -18.54 12.11
N GLU A 201 -2.42 -17.91 10.98
CA GLU A 201 -1.48 -17.55 9.92
C GLU A 201 -0.17 -16.90 10.42
N SER A 202 -0.24 -16.05 11.44
CA SER A 202 0.92 -15.30 11.93
C SER A 202 1.96 -16.16 12.66
N ASN A 203 1.55 -17.28 13.26
CA ASN A 203 2.41 -18.17 14.05
C ASN A 203 2.08 -19.65 13.82
N TRP A 204 1.62 -19.99 12.60
CA TRP A 204 1.24 -21.35 12.28
C TRP A 204 2.44 -22.30 12.45
N GLN A 205 2.18 -23.43 13.11
CA GLN A 205 3.11 -24.54 13.21
C GLN A 205 2.33 -25.85 13.05
N PRO A 206 2.86 -26.83 12.29
CA PRO A 206 2.22 -28.13 12.21
C PRO A 206 2.24 -28.81 13.58
N PRO A 207 1.19 -29.57 13.93
CA PRO A 207 1.19 -30.33 15.18
C PRO A 207 2.32 -31.37 15.18
N LEU A 208 2.93 -31.58 16.34
CA LEU A 208 3.97 -32.59 16.50
C LEU A 208 3.42 -33.99 16.23
N ALA A 209 4.13 -34.78 15.42
CA ALA A 209 3.76 -36.15 15.15
C ALA A 209 3.88 -37.01 16.43
N PRO A 210 2.86 -37.83 16.76
CA PRO A 210 2.90 -38.66 17.98
C PRO A 210 3.96 -39.76 17.94
N VAL A 211 4.42 -40.14 16.75
CA VAL A 211 5.48 -41.13 16.55
C VAL A 211 6.47 -40.59 15.52
N ALA A 212 7.73 -40.44 15.92
CA ALA A 212 8.80 -40.02 15.02
C ALA A 212 9.03 -41.09 13.94
N ARG A 213 9.12 -40.64 12.68
CA ARG A 213 9.47 -41.49 11.53
C ARG A 213 10.66 -40.89 10.79
N ARG A 214 11.43 -41.76 10.14
CA ARG A 214 12.45 -41.32 9.17
C ARG A 214 11.76 -41.12 7.84
N VAL A 215 11.74 -39.88 7.37
CA VAL A 215 11.14 -39.47 6.09
C VAL A 215 12.28 -39.04 5.17
N ALA A 216 12.24 -39.48 3.91
CA ALA A 216 13.15 -39.03 2.87
C ALA A 216 12.36 -38.19 1.86
N VAL A 217 12.77 -36.94 1.67
CA VAL A 217 12.22 -36.04 0.64
C VAL A 217 13.19 -36.05 -0.55
N ILE A 218 12.74 -36.57 -1.69
CA ILE A 218 13.55 -36.67 -2.91
C ILE A 218 13.19 -35.52 -3.84
N GLY A 219 14.05 -34.50 -3.86
CA GLY A 219 13.91 -33.31 -4.70
C GLY A 219 13.96 -32.01 -3.88
N THR A 220 14.71 -31.04 -4.37
CA THR A 220 14.99 -29.77 -3.67
C THR A 220 14.23 -28.58 -4.29
N GLY A 221 13.09 -28.86 -4.93
CA GLY A 221 12.19 -27.81 -5.44
C GLY A 221 11.31 -27.25 -4.31
N VAL A 222 10.53 -26.20 -4.61
CA VAL A 222 9.70 -25.49 -3.61
C VAL A 222 8.80 -26.41 -2.78
N ALA A 223 8.17 -27.40 -3.39
CA ALA A 223 7.32 -28.36 -2.69
C ALA A 223 8.11 -29.30 -1.76
N GLY A 224 9.33 -29.67 -2.15
CA GLY A 224 10.21 -30.50 -1.32
C GLY A 224 10.80 -29.72 -0.14
N LEU A 225 11.17 -28.46 -0.37
CA LEU A 225 11.68 -27.56 0.68
C LEU A 225 10.59 -27.16 1.68
N GLU A 226 9.35 -26.96 1.24
CA GLU A 226 8.21 -26.67 2.14
C GLU A 226 7.78 -27.90 2.95
N ALA A 227 7.94 -29.11 2.40
CA ALA A 227 7.58 -30.35 3.08
C ALA A 227 8.61 -30.81 4.12
N ALA A 228 9.87 -30.35 4.01
CA ALA A 228 11.00 -30.74 4.85
C ALA A 228 11.13 -29.85 6.09
#